data_AF-H8Y6B1-F1
#
_entry.id   AF-H8Y6B1-F1
#
_cell.length_a   1.000
_cell.length_b   1.000
_cell.length_c   1.000
_cell.angle_alpha   90.00
_cell.angle_beta   90.00
_cell.angle_gamma   90.00
#
_symmetry.space_group_name_H-M   'P 1'
#
loop_
_entity.id
_entity.type
_entity.pdbx_description
1 polymer ?
#
loop_
_entity_poly.entity_id
_entity_poly.type
_entity_poly.pdbx_seq_one_letter_code
_entity_poly.pdbx_strand_id
1 'polypeptide(L)'
;MNALLALAILFAWGSSLAGGSLWQLQEVVTKMTGKNAVLNYSSYGCYCGVGGHGQPKDATDRCCQLHDTCYDSLQRYHCNAKKQRYKYSWHSGRLTCNRDSWCAQLSCECDRSLGLCLQRNRGSYNWRYVLYPRCKCR
;
A
#
# COMPACT_ATOMS: atom_id res chain seq x y z
N MET A 1 -34.74 20.48 -13.67
CA MET A 1 -34.33 19.72 -12.46
C MET A 1 -34.25 18.26 -12.87
N ASN A 2 -33.06 17.68 -13.06
CA ASN A 2 -32.84 16.23 -13.23
C ASN A 2 -31.35 15.91 -13.47
N ALA A 3 -30.59 16.83 -14.07
CA ALA A 3 -29.15 16.65 -14.26
C ALA A 3 -28.35 16.66 -12.93
N LEU A 4 -28.73 17.54 -11.99
CA LEU A 4 -28.10 17.60 -10.66
C LEU A 4 -28.39 16.34 -9.81
N LEU A 5 -29.59 15.77 -9.93
CA LEU A 5 -29.94 14.51 -9.26
C LEU A 5 -29.18 13.33 -9.88
N ALA A 6 -29.05 13.28 -11.21
CA ALA A 6 -28.26 12.25 -11.88
C ALA A 6 -26.77 12.31 -11.51
N LEU A 7 -26.18 13.51 -11.43
CA LEU A 7 -24.80 13.71 -10.95
C LEU A 7 -24.66 13.29 -9.49
N ALA A 8 -25.61 13.64 -8.61
CA ALA A 8 -25.57 13.24 -7.21
C ALA A 8 -25.67 11.72 -7.02
N ILE A 9 -26.46 11.02 -7.84
CA ILE A 9 -26.57 9.55 -7.82
C ILE A 9 -25.26 8.89 -8.32
N LEU A 10 -24.62 9.44 -9.35
CA LEU A 10 -23.32 8.98 -9.85
C LEU A 10 -22.19 9.17 -8.81
N PHE A 11 -22.20 10.29 -8.07
CA PHE A 11 -21.27 10.52 -6.96
C PHE A 11 -21.57 9.61 -5.75
N ALA A 12 -22.83 9.37 -5.43
CA ALA A 12 -23.22 8.50 -4.32
C ALA A 12 -22.83 7.03 -4.54
N TRP A 13 -22.91 6.54 -5.78
CA TRP A 13 -22.50 5.17 -6.13
C TRP A 13 -20.99 5.06 -6.43
N GLY A 14 -20.37 6.11 -6.95
CA GLY A 14 -18.91 6.17 -7.15
C GLY A 14 -18.12 6.15 -5.83
N SER A 15 -18.74 6.60 -4.74
CA SER A 15 -18.11 6.65 -3.41
C SER A 15 -17.98 5.28 -2.73
N SER A 16 -18.70 4.24 -3.20
CA SER A 16 -18.67 2.92 -2.56
C SER A 16 -17.47 2.05 -2.95
N LEU A 17 -16.71 2.42 -3.98
CA LEU A 17 -15.55 1.66 -4.49
C LEU A 17 -14.20 2.08 -3.89
N ALA A 18 -14.13 3.18 -3.12
CA ALA A 18 -12.86 3.69 -2.58
C ALA A 18 -12.39 3.00 -1.29
N GLY A 19 -13.22 2.19 -0.64
CA GLY A 19 -12.84 1.47 0.58
C GLY A 19 -12.10 0.17 0.25
N GLY A 20 -10.91 0.21 -0.32
CA GLY A 20 -10.09 -0.99 -0.58
C GLY A 20 -8.94 -1.15 0.42
N SER A 21 -8.23 -2.27 0.39
CA SER A 21 -7.01 -2.47 1.18
C SER A 21 -5.90 -1.48 0.81
N LEU A 22 -5.82 -1.04 -0.45
CA LEU A 22 -4.82 -0.04 -0.89
C LEU A 22 -5.02 1.31 -0.19
N TRP A 23 -6.27 1.65 0.16
CA TRP A 23 -6.55 2.83 0.98
C TRP A 23 -6.00 2.64 2.40
N GLN A 24 -6.23 1.47 3.00
CA GLN A 24 -5.70 1.14 4.33
C GLN A 24 -4.17 1.09 4.30
N LEU A 25 -3.55 0.55 3.26
CA LEU A 25 -2.12 0.59 3.03
C LEU A 25 -1.59 2.03 2.99
N GLN A 26 -2.27 2.93 2.26
CA GLN A 26 -1.92 4.35 2.22
C GLN A 26 -1.98 4.97 3.62
N GLU A 27 -3.02 4.70 4.42
CA GLU A 27 -3.13 5.17 5.80
C GLU A 27 -1.98 4.66 6.68
N VAL A 28 -1.70 3.36 6.61
CA VAL A 28 -0.65 2.70 7.40
C VAL A 28 0.73 3.28 7.06
N VAL A 29 1.09 3.32 5.77
CA VAL A 29 2.39 3.85 5.32
C VAL A 29 2.49 5.33 5.67
N THR A 30 1.44 6.13 5.40
CA THR A 30 1.46 7.56 5.71
C THR A 30 1.71 7.82 7.19
N LYS A 31 1.01 7.08 8.07
CA LYS A 31 1.18 7.20 9.51
C LYS A 31 2.54 6.70 10.00
N MET A 32 3.04 5.58 9.47
CA MET A 32 4.32 5.00 9.87
C MET A 32 5.53 5.80 9.37
N THR A 33 5.44 6.45 8.21
CA THR A 33 6.59 7.17 7.62
C THR A 33 6.51 8.68 7.79
N GLY A 34 5.33 9.23 8.08
CA GLY A 34 5.10 10.68 8.12
C GLY A 34 5.16 11.36 6.75
N LYS A 35 5.02 10.59 5.65
CA LYS A 35 5.04 11.08 4.27
C LYS A 35 3.76 10.66 3.58
N ASN A 36 3.20 11.50 2.70
CA ASN A 36 2.05 11.09 1.89
C ASN A 36 2.43 9.86 1.05
N ALA A 37 1.79 8.71 1.30
CA ALA A 37 2.21 7.45 0.72
C ALA A 37 2.06 7.41 -0.81
N VAL A 38 1.00 8.02 -1.33
CA VAL A 38 0.75 8.10 -2.78
C VAL A 38 1.84 8.91 -3.45
N LEU A 39 2.13 10.11 -2.95
CA LEU A 39 3.10 11.00 -3.59
C LEU A 39 4.55 10.53 -3.46
N ASN A 40 4.89 9.84 -2.36
CA ASN A 40 6.29 9.53 -2.03
C ASN A 40 6.68 8.08 -2.33
N TYR A 41 5.74 7.14 -2.32
CA TYR A 41 6.06 5.71 -2.46
C TYR A 41 5.35 5.01 -3.62
N SER A 42 4.20 5.48 -4.13
CA SER A 42 3.44 4.72 -5.15
C SER A 42 4.18 4.48 -6.49
N SER A 43 5.28 5.19 -6.71
CA SER A 43 6.13 5.11 -7.90
C SER A 43 7.61 5.25 -7.53
N TYR A 44 7.98 4.80 -6.34
CA TYR A 44 9.34 4.88 -5.84
C TYR A 44 10.17 3.69 -6.33
N GLY A 45 11.33 3.96 -6.93
CA GLY A 45 12.26 2.92 -7.38
C GLY A 45 11.65 1.98 -8.42
N CYS A 46 11.95 0.69 -8.30
CA CYS A 46 11.57 -0.34 -9.25
C CYS A 46 10.41 -1.22 -8.79
N TYR A 47 10.12 -1.25 -7.50
CA TYR A 47 9.12 -2.15 -6.90
C TYR A 47 7.96 -1.40 -6.27
N CYS A 48 8.15 -0.21 -5.69
CA CYS A 48 7.01 0.46 -5.08
C CYS A 48 5.99 0.89 -6.16
N GLY A 49 4.76 0.39 -6.05
CA GLY A 49 3.68 0.63 -7.00
C GLY A 49 3.12 -0.65 -7.63
N VAL A 50 2.71 -0.59 -8.90
CA VAL A 50 2.07 -1.71 -9.59
C VAL A 50 3.12 -2.59 -10.27
N GLY A 51 3.39 -3.78 -9.71
CA GLY A 51 4.39 -4.74 -10.23
C GLY A 51 5.81 -4.26 -9.96
N GLY A 52 6.82 -5.02 -10.40
CA GLY A 52 8.23 -4.64 -10.19
C GLY A 52 9.18 -5.65 -10.82
N HIS A 53 10.39 -5.22 -11.16
CA HIS A 53 11.42 -6.07 -11.74
C HIS A 53 12.82 -5.49 -11.55
N GLY A 54 13.84 -6.30 -11.82
CA GLY A 54 15.25 -5.90 -11.70
C GLY A 54 15.72 -5.78 -10.25
N GLN A 55 16.77 -4.99 -10.04
CA GLN A 55 17.33 -4.74 -8.71
C GLN A 55 16.67 -3.55 -8.02
N PRO A 56 16.27 -3.69 -6.73
CA PRO A 56 15.81 -2.56 -5.93
C PRO A 56 16.88 -1.47 -5.84
N LYS A 57 16.45 -0.21 -5.93
CA LYS A 57 17.38 0.95 -5.96
C LYS A 57 18.01 1.27 -4.60
N ASP A 58 17.34 0.91 -3.52
CA ASP A 58 17.81 1.07 -2.15
C ASP A 58 16.99 0.18 -1.20
N ALA A 59 17.21 0.34 0.10
CA ALA A 59 16.48 -0.41 1.12
C ALA A 59 14.98 -0.05 1.20
N THR A 60 14.59 1.18 0.82
CA THR A 60 13.18 1.59 0.70
C THR A 60 12.49 0.78 -0.39
N ASP A 61 13.09 0.70 -1.56
CA ASP A 61 12.58 -0.06 -2.71
C ASP A 61 12.57 -1.57 -2.43
N ARG A 62 13.56 -2.07 -1.69
CA ARG A 62 13.58 -3.46 -1.21
C ARG A 62 12.40 -3.78 -0.28
N CYS A 63 11.93 -2.83 0.54
CA CYS A 63 10.72 -3.03 1.34
C CYS A 63 9.49 -3.30 0.45
N CYS A 64 9.37 -2.59 -0.66
CA CYS A 64 8.28 -2.77 -1.61
C CYS A 64 8.37 -4.11 -2.34
N GLN A 65 9.58 -4.56 -2.71
CA GLN A 65 9.77 -5.89 -3.29
C GLN A 65 9.32 -7.02 -2.34
N LEU A 66 9.61 -6.87 -1.04
CA LEU A 66 9.16 -7.83 -0.02
C LEU A 66 7.64 -7.78 0.16
N HIS A 67 7.04 -6.59 0.06
CA HIS A 67 5.58 -6.42 0.11
C HIS A 67 4.89 -7.07 -1.09
N ASP A 68 5.40 -6.86 -2.30
CA ASP A 68 4.93 -7.54 -3.52
C ASP A 68 5.00 -9.07 -3.34
N THR A 69 6.12 -9.58 -2.82
CA THR A 69 6.28 -11.02 -2.53
C THR A 69 5.22 -11.53 -1.53
N CYS A 70 4.90 -10.72 -0.52
CA CYS A 70 3.86 -11.04 0.47
C CYS A 70 2.48 -11.11 -0.19
N TYR A 71 2.15 -10.12 -1.02
CA TYR A 71 0.90 -10.08 -1.78
C TYR A 71 0.78 -11.22 -2.79
N ASP A 72 1.85 -11.55 -3.50
CA ASP A 72 1.88 -12.67 -4.44
C ASP A 72 1.69 -14.02 -3.74
N SER A 73 2.25 -14.18 -2.54
CA SER A 73 2.01 -15.37 -1.71
C SER A 73 0.52 -15.49 -1.35
N LEU A 74 -0.11 -14.40 -0.90
CA LEU A 74 -1.54 -14.38 -0.58
C LEU A 74 -2.43 -14.66 -1.80
N GLN A 75 -2.04 -14.14 -2.96
CA GLN A 75 -2.78 -14.38 -4.20
C GLN A 75 -2.80 -15.86 -4.60
N ARG A 76 -1.76 -16.65 -4.27
CA ARG A 76 -1.74 -18.12 -4.49
C ARG A 76 -2.76 -18.86 -3.62
N TYR A 77 -3.18 -18.27 -2.51
CA TYR A 77 -4.25 -18.77 -1.64
C TYR A 77 -5.60 -18.09 -1.91
N HIS A 78 -5.77 -17.48 -3.09
CA HIS A 78 -6.97 -16.76 -3.50
C HIS A 78 -7.34 -15.55 -2.62
N CYS A 79 -6.40 -15.04 -1.81
CA CYS A 79 -6.57 -13.79 -1.07
C CYS A 79 -6.12 -12.61 -1.93
N ASN A 80 -7.05 -11.80 -2.42
CA ASN A 80 -6.71 -10.57 -3.13
C ASN A 80 -6.39 -9.45 -2.13
N ALA A 81 -5.13 -9.42 -1.67
CA ALA A 81 -4.66 -8.47 -0.68
C ALA A 81 -4.78 -6.99 -1.11
N LYS A 82 -4.96 -6.69 -2.41
CA LYS A 82 -5.21 -5.32 -2.95
C LYS A 82 -6.67 -4.86 -2.82
N LYS A 83 -7.59 -5.78 -2.52
CA LYS A 83 -9.02 -5.50 -2.31
C LYS A 83 -9.51 -5.88 -0.91
N GLN A 84 -8.77 -6.74 -0.21
CA GLN A 84 -9.13 -7.29 1.09
C GLN A 84 -9.13 -6.23 2.20
N ARG A 85 -10.32 -5.81 2.64
CA ARG A 85 -10.43 -4.98 3.86
C ARG A 85 -9.96 -5.78 5.08
N TYR A 86 -9.34 -5.09 6.04
CA TYR A 86 -8.91 -5.70 7.31
C TYR A 86 -9.10 -4.76 8.50
N LYS A 87 -9.14 -5.33 9.71
CA LYS A 87 -9.25 -4.57 10.96
C LYS A 87 -7.87 -4.37 11.57
N TYR A 88 -7.57 -3.15 12.00
CA TYR A 88 -6.34 -2.84 12.72
C TYR A 88 -6.57 -1.76 13.77
N SER A 89 -5.70 -1.70 14.78
CA SER A 89 -5.69 -0.61 15.77
C SER A 89 -4.27 -0.09 15.99
N TRP A 90 -4.20 1.09 16.62
CA TRP A 90 -2.95 1.74 16.99
C TRP A 90 -2.88 1.88 18.50
N HIS A 91 -1.83 1.36 19.11
CA HIS A 91 -1.54 1.52 20.53
C HIS A 91 -0.08 1.94 20.71
N SER A 92 0.14 3.10 21.34
CA SER A 92 1.48 3.64 21.60
C SER A 92 2.40 3.65 20.36
N GLY A 93 1.86 4.09 19.21
CA GLY A 93 2.59 4.17 17.95
C GLY A 93 2.84 2.82 17.25
N ARG A 94 2.32 1.71 17.78
CA ARG A 94 2.42 0.37 17.17
C ARG A 94 1.08 -0.01 16.53
N LEU A 95 1.13 -0.45 15.29
CA LEU A 95 -0.03 -1.05 14.62
C LEU A 95 -0.18 -2.50 15.08
N THR A 96 -1.41 -2.91 15.36
CA THR A 96 -1.81 -4.29 15.63
C THR A 96 -2.90 -4.69 14.64
N CYS A 97 -2.70 -5.83 13.97
CA CYS A 97 -3.71 -6.43 13.10
C CYS A 97 -4.70 -7.22 13.96
N ASN A 98 -5.97 -6.80 13.93
CA ASN A 98 -7.00 -7.36 14.77
C ASN A 98 -7.58 -8.62 14.14
N ARG A 99 -8.06 -9.54 15.00
CA ARG A 99 -8.62 -10.82 14.57
C ARG A 99 -9.74 -10.63 13.54
N ASP A 100 -9.55 -11.25 12.39
CA ASP A 100 -10.46 -11.24 11.25
C ASP A 100 -10.29 -12.57 10.48
N SER A 101 -10.82 -12.67 9.26
CA SER A 101 -10.53 -13.77 8.34
C SER A 101 -9.03 -13.91 8.11
N TRP A 102 -8.60 -15.12 7.75
CA TRP A 102 -7.19 -15.41 7.47
C TRP A 102 -6.60 -14.48 6.39
N CYS A 103 -7.34 -14.24 5.29
CA CYS A 103 -6.93 -13.30 4.25
C CYS A 103 -6.78 -11.87 4.78
N ALA A 104 -7.73 -11.39 5.59
CA ALA A 104 -7.69 -10.04 6.17
C ALA A 104 -6.51 -9.87 7.13
N GLN A 105 -6.31 -10.84 8.04
CA GLN A 105 -5.22 -10.81 8.99
C GLN A 105 -3.86 -10.74 8.28
N LEU A 106 -3.62 -11.60 7.28
CA LEU A 106 -2.34 -11.61 6.60
C LEU A 106 -2.14 -10.41 5.67
N SER A 107 -3.20 -9.90 5.04
CA SER A 107 -3.11 -8.66 4.25
C SER A 107 -2.68 -7.49 5.13
N CYS A 108 -3.24 -7.39 6.34
CA CYS A 108 -2.81 -6.41 7.34
C CYS A 108 -1.35 -6.59 7.75
N GLU A 109 -0.89 -7.82 7.99
CA GLU A 109 0.50 -8.07 8.38
C GLU A 109 1.50 -7.76 7.25
N CYS A 110 1.13 -7.98 5.98
CA CYS A 110 1.92 -7.52 4.83
C CYS A 110 2.09 -5.99 4.86
N ASP A 111 0.98 -5.25 5.01
CA ASP A 111 0.99 -3.77 5.02
C ASP A 111 1.71 -3.20 6.23
N ARG A 112 1.51 -3.80 7.40
CA ARG A 112 2.24 -3.48 8.63
C ARG A 112 3.74 -3.67 8.45
N SER A 113 4.14 -4.80 7.87
CA SER A 113 5.55 -5.12 7.64
C SER A 113 6.19 -4.14 6.66
N LEU A 114 5.48 -3.75 5.60
CA LEU A 114 5.92 -2.70 4.69
C LEU A 114 6.11 -1.38 5.43
N GLY A 115 5.10 -0.91 6.17
CA GLY A 115 5.18 0.36 6.89
C GLY A 115 6.34 0.40 7.91
N LEU A 116 6.56 -0.69 8.65
CA LEU A 116 7.69 -0.81 9.59
C LEU A 116 9.03 -0.83 8.86
N CYS A 117 9.13 -1.53 7.73
CA CYS A 117 10.33 -1.56 6.90
C CYS A 117 10.68 -0.17 6.37
N LEU A 118 9.70 0.55 5.81
CA LEU A 118 9.88 1.92 5.32
C LEU A 118 10.25 2.88 6.46
N GLN A 119 9.63 2.73 7.64
CA GLN A 119 9.96 3.53 8.82
C GLN A 119 11.42 3.35 9.26
N ARG A 120 11.92 2.11 9.27
CA ARG A 120 13.32 1.80 9.63
C ARG A 120 14.31 2.32 8.59
N ASN A 121 13.93 2.27 7.32
CA ASN A 121 14.77 2.69 6.20
C ASN A 121 14.57 4.16 5.78
N ARG A 122 14.01 5.01 6.64
CA ARG A 122 13.86 6.46 6.37
C ARG A 122 15.17 7.14 5.98
N GLY A 123 16.31 6.67 6.50
CA GLY A 123 17.63 7.21 6.17
C GLY A 123 18.13 6.86 4.76
N SER A 124 17.65 5.77 4.15
CA SER A 124 17.97 5.42 2.77
C SER A 124 17.01 6.04 1.75
N TYR A 125 15.94 6.70 2.20
CA TYR A 125 15.00 7.38 1.31
C TYR A 125 15.72 8.45 0.48
N ASN A 126 15.57 8.34 -0.83
CA ASN A 126 16.18 9.22 -1.81
C ASN A 126 15.11 9.74 -2.77
N TRP A 127 14.90 11.06 -2.76
CA TRP A 127 13.90 11.72 -3.60
C TRP A 127 14.12 11.48 -5.10
N ARG A 128 15.36 11.16 -5.53
CA ARG A 128 15.68 10.86 -6.94
C ARG A 128 15.01 9.58 -7.45
N TYR A 129 14.54 8.72 -6.55
CA TYR A 129 13.82 7.51 -6.90
C TYR A 129 12.30 7.68 -6.84
N VAL A 130 11.78 8.84 -6.45
CA VAL A 130 10.35 9.15 -6.62
C VAL A 130 10.06 9.32 -8.12
N LEU A 131 8.99 8.70 -8.62
CA LEU A 131 8.65 8.65 -10.04
C LEU A 131 9.78 8.06 -10.90
N TYR A 132 10.49 7.05 -10.38
CA TYR A 132 11.62 6.46 -11.08
C TYR A 132 11.16 5.73 -12.36
N PRO A 133 11.80 5.98 -13.52
CA PRO A 133 11.37 5.35 -14.78
C PRO A 133 11.56 3.83 -14.75
N ARG A 134 10.47 3.07 -14.89
CA ARG A 134 10.50 1.60 -14.86
C ARG A 134 11.37 0.96 -15.93
N CYS A 135 11.57 1.63 -17.08
CA CYS A 135 12.49 1.16 -18.12
C CYS A 135 13.98 1.17 -17.70
N LYS A 136 14.33 1.80 -16.57
CA LYS A 136 15.68 1.83 -15.99
C LYS A 136 15.87 0.78 -14.89
N CYS A 137 14.87 -0.06 -14.66
CA CYS A 137 14.98 -1.21 -13.79
C CYS A 137 15.63 -2.36 -14.56
N ARG A 138 16.69 -2.92 -14.00
CA ARG A 138 17.52 -3.97 -14.60
C ARG A 138 17.87 -4.96 -13.51
#